data_AF-A0A087TPY7-F1
#
_entry.id   AF-A0A087TPY7-F1
#
_cell.length_a   1.000
_cell.length_b   1.000
_cell.length_c   1.000
_cell.angle_alpha   90.00
_cell.angle_beta   90.00
_cell.angle_gamma   90.00
#
_symmetry.space_group_name_H-M   'P 1'
#
loop_
_entity.id
_entity.type
_entity.pdbx_description
1 polymer ?
#
loop_
_entity_poly.entity_id
_entity_poly.type
_entity_poly.pdbx_seq_one_letter_code
_entity_poly.pdbx_strand_id
1 'polypeptide(L)'
;MKNSIGKFFITVGLISLIHSAYSAAQHRSYLRLTEQGFDYLPINIIAQTILSLLVTIWGVTFIAGDFKEIRATTELENKSFEAVGNRPSFYTFSHRGRVLSSVYCQGHL
;
A
#
# COMPACT_ATOMS: atom_id res chain seq x y z
N MET A 1 5.66 0.26 -9.23
CA MET A 1 6.86 -0.38 -8.63
C MET A 1 7.08 0.00 -7.16
N LYS A 2 6.80 1.25 -6.72
CA LYS A 2 6.85 1.68 -5.31
C LYS A 2 6.12 0.73 -4.33
N ASN A 3 4.92 0.26 -4.68
CA ASN A 3 4.15 -0.63 -3.79
C ASN A 3 4.81 -1.98 -3.52
N SER A 4 5.58 -2.53 -4.47
CA SER A 4 6.27 -3.81 -4.26
C SER A 4 7.47 -3.68 -3.31
N ILE A 5 8.20 -2.56 -3.40
CA ILE A 5 9.34 -2.29 -2.51
C ILE A 5 8.87 -2.08 -1.06
N GLY A 6 7.80 -1.30 -0.86
CA GLY A 6 7.24 -1.06 0.48
C GLY A 6 6.74 -2.36 1.12
N LYS A 7 6.04 -3.20 0.35
CA LYS A 7 5.59 -4.52 0.81
C LYS A 7 6.77 -5.41 1.22
N PHE A 8 7.86 -5.40 0.45
CA PHE A 8 9.06 -6.15 0.78
C PHE A 8 9.66 -5.71 2.12
N PHE A 9 9.86 -4.41 2.33
CA PHE A 9 10.40 -3.88 3.59
C PHE A 9 9.50 -4.19 4.79
N ILE A 10 8.18 -4.10 4.64
CA ILE A 10 7.24 -4.47 5.71
C ILE A 10 7.36 -5.95 6.04
N THR A 11 7.36 -6.83 5.04
CA THR A 11 7.47 -8.29 5.28
C THR A 11 8.78 -8.64 5.98
N VAL A 12 9.91 -8.09 5.52
CA VAL A 12 11.21 -8.31 6.15
C VAL A 12 11.25 -7.74 7.56
N GLY A 13 10.72 -6.53 7.77
CA GLY A 13 10.63 -5.88 9.08
C GLY A 13 9.81 -6.68 10.08
N LEU A 14 8.64 -7.20 9.68
CA LEU A 14 7.78 -8.03 10.51
C LEU A 14 8.43 -9.38 10.86
N ILE A 15 9.06 -10.06 9.90
CA ILE A 15 9.78 -11.31 10.17
C ILE A 15 10.92 -11.07 11.17
N SER A 16 11.69 -9.99 10.98
CA SER A 16 12.77 -9.62 11.90
C SER A 16 12.26 -9.28 13.31
N LEU A 17 11.10 -8.60 13.40
CA LEU A 17 10.46 -8.26 14.67
C LEU A 17 9.96 -9.51 15.41
N ILE A 18 9.33 -10.45 14.69
CA ILE A 18 8.90 -11.74 15.24
C ILE A 18 10.11 -12.53 15.75
N HIS A 19 11.21 -12.55 14.99
CA HIS A 19 12.45 -13.19 15.41
C HIS A 19 12.99 -12.58 16.70
N SER A 20 13.02 -11.24 16.79
CA SER A 20 13.46 -10.55 18.00
C SER A 20 12.57 -10.84 19.21
N ALA A 21 11.25 -10.88 19.01
CA ALA A 21 10.29 -11.24 20.04
C ALA A 21 10.47 -12.68 20.53
N TYR A 22 10.73 -13.62 19.61
CA TYR A 22 11.04 -15.00 19.95
C TYR A 22 12.33 -15.09 20.79
N SER A 23 13.41 -14.41 20.38
CA SER A 23 14.65 -14.37 21.15
C SER A 23 14.46 -13.76 22.55
N ALA A 24 13.67 -12.70 22.68
CA ALA A 24 13.37 -12.09 23.97
C ALA A 24 12.55 -13.03 24.87
N ALA A 25 11.53 -13.69 24.32
CA ALA A 25 10.71 -14.65 25.05
C ALA A 25 11.52 -15.88 25.50
N GLN A 26 12.38 -16.41 24.62
CA GLN A 26 13.27 -17.52 24.94
C GLN A 26 14.27 -17.13 26.03
N HIS A 27 14.88 -15.95 25.95
CA HIS A 27 15.81 -15.46 26.97
C HIS A 27 15.14 -15.35 28.34
N ARG A 28 13.92 -14.82 28.39
CA ARG A 28 13.14 -14.74 29.63
C ARG A 28 12.80 -16.12 30.19
N SER A 29 12.44 -17.08 29.33
CA SER A 29 12.20 -18.46 29.76
C SER A 29 13.47 -19.12 30.28
N TYR A 30 14.62 -18.92 29.61
CA TYR A 30 15.91 -19.47 30.03
C TYR A 30 16.33 -19.00 31.43
N LEU A 31 16.20 -17.69 31.72
CA LEU A 31 16.50 -17.13 33.04
C LEU A 31 15.61 -17.72 34.13
N ARG A 32 14.32 -17.93 33.83
CA ARG A 32 13.38 -18.59 34.77
C ARG A 32 13.77 -20.04 35.06
N LEU A 33 14.21 -20.80 34.06
CA LEU A 33 14.63 -22.20 34.24
C LEU A 33 15.94 -22.33 35.01
N THR A 34 16.83 -21.35 34.89
CA THR A 34 18.15 -21.35 35.54
C THR A 34 18.16 -20.67 36.90
N GLU A 35 16.97 -20.24 37.38
CA GLU A 35 16.79 -19.47 38.62
C GLU A 35 17.67 -18.21 38.70
N GLN A 36 18.07 -17.68 37.53
CA GLN A 36 18.87 -16.46 37.44
C GLN A 36 17.95 -15.23 37.50
N GLY A 37 18.45 -14.16 38.14
CA GLY A 37 17.77 -12.87 38.20
C GLY A 37 17.57 -12.27 36.81
N PHE A 38 16.41 -11.65 36.58
CA PHE A 38 16.16 -10.89 35.36
C PHE A 38 16.63 -9.45 35.55
N ASP A 39 17.90 -9.18 35.23
CA ASP A 39 18.48 -7.84 35.41
C ASP A 39 18.30 -6.97 34.15
N TYR A 40 18.61 -7.49 32.96
CA TYR A 40 18.55 -6.72 31.72
C TYR A 40 18.41 -7.63 30.48
N LEU A 41 17.78 -7.10 29.43
CA LEU A 41 17.70 -7.78 28.14
C LEU A 41 19.00 -7.53 27.35
N PRO A 42 19.56 -8.54 26.66
CA PRO A 42 20.77 -8.39 25.86
C PRO A 42 20.63 -7.26 24.84
N ILE A 43 21.64 -6.39 24.76
CA ILE A 43 21.62 -5.20 23.91
C ILE A 43 21.40 -5.53 22.42
N ASN A 44 21.84 -6.71 21.98
CA ASN A 44 21.61 -7.20 20.62
C ASN A 44 20.10 -7.33 20.30
N ILE A 45 19.31 -7.89 21.22
CA ILE A 45 17.85 -8.07 21.03
C ILE A 45 17.16 -6.69 21.01
N ILE A 46 17.61 -5.77 21.88
CA ILE A 46 17.09 -4.40 21.91
C ILE A 46 17.38 -3.70 20.58
N ALA A 47 18.62 -3.73 20.12
CA ALA A 47 19.04 -3.13 18.85
C ALA A 47 18.29 -3.73 17.65
N GLN A 48 18.13 -5.06 17.60
CA GLN A 48 17.37 -5.73 16.54
C GLN A 48 15.88 -5.33 16.56
N THR A 49 15.28 -5.19 17.74
CA THR A 49 13.88 -4.74 17.87
C THR A 49 13.72 -3.30 17.36
N ILE A 50 14.63 -2.39 17.74
CA ILE A 50 14.58 -1.00 17.29
C ILE A 50 14.79 -0.92 15.77
N LEU A 51 15.77 -1.64 15.24
CA LEU A 51 16.06 -1.63 13.80
C LEU A 51 14.87 -2.20 12.99
N SER A 52 14.30 -3.33 13.41
CA SER A 52 13.13 -3.94 12.75
C SER A 52 11.91 -3.03 12.79
N LEU A 53 11.70 -2.31 13.90
CA LEU A 53 10.64 -1.30 13.99
C LEU A 53 10.87 -0.15 13.00
N LEU A 54 12.08 0.42 12.94
CA LEU A 54 12.40 1.51 12.01
C LEU A 54 12.24 1.09 10.54
N VAL A 55 12.69 -0.12 10.18
CA VAL A 55 12.51 -0.66 8.82
C VAL A 55 11.02 -0.82 8.49
N THR A 56 10.22 -1.27 9.45
CA THR A 56 8.77 -1.45 9.24
C THR A 56 8.09 -0.10 9.05
N ILE A 57 8.39 0.90 9.89
CA ILE A 57 7.88 2.27 9.76
C ILE A 57 8.26 2.83 8.38
N TRP A 58 9.52 2.67 7.99
CA TRP A 58 10.00 3.09 6.68
C TRP A 58 9.18 2.43 5.57
N GLY A 59 9.02 1.10 5.59
CA GLY A 59 8.22 0.38 4.59
C GLY A 59 6.76 0.85 4.49
N VAL A 60 6.12 1.19 5.61
CA VAL A 60 4.74 1.71 5.65
C VAL A 60 4.63 3.05 4.93
N THR A 61 5.61 3.95 5.10
CA THR A 61 5.58 5.26 4.41
C THR A 61 5.57 5.13 2.89
N PHE A 62 6.21 4.10 2.32
CA PHE A 62 6.18 3.85 0.87
C PHE A 62 4.84 3.33 0.35
N ILE A 63 4.02 2.74 1.22
CA ILE A 63 2.68 2.22 0.89
C ILE A 63 1.59 3.26 1.11
N ALA A 64 1.79 4.21 2.04
CA ALA A 64 0.81 5.24 2.38
C ALA A 64 0.34 6.09 1.18
N GLY A 65 1.10 6.07 0.08
CA GLY A 65 0.75 6.74 -1.17
C GLY A 65 1.36 8.14 -1.25
N ASP A 66 1.41 8.66 -2.46
CA ASP A 66 1.91 10.02 -2.68
C ASP A 66 0.81 11.03 -2.33
N PHE A 67 1.20 12.16 -1.74
CA PHE A 67 0.26 13.25 -1.47
C PHE A 67 -0.24 13.84 -2.78
N LYS A 68 -1.55 14.11 -2.85
CA LYS A 68 -2.19 14.80 -3.98
C LYS A 68 -2.32 16.28 -3.67
N GLU A 69 -2.15 17.13 -4.68
CA GLU A 69 -2.35 18.57 -4.54
C GLU A 69 -3.79 18.92 -4.14
N ILE A 70 -3.93 19.93 -3.29
CA ILE A 70 -5.23 20.41 -2.79
C ILE A 70 -5.96 21.24 -3.85
N ARG A 71 -5.24 21.85 -4.79
CA ARG A 71 -5.81 22.80 -5.76
C ARG A 71 -6.58 22.03 -6.85
N ALA A 72 -7.91 22.17 -6.84
CA ALA A 72 -8.78 21.51 -7.80
C ALA A 72 -8.54 21.94 -9.27
N THR A 73 -8.01 23.15 -9.50
CA THR A 73 -7.75 23.64 -10.85
C THR A 73 -6.65 22.86 -11.54
N THR A 74 -5.63 22.35 -10.82
CA THR A 74 -4.52 21.60 -11.42
C THR A 74 -4.99 20.26 -12.00
N GLU A 75 -6.01 19.65 -11.38
CA GLU A 75 -6.67 18.45 -11.91
C GLU A 75 -7.58 18.79 -13.10
N LEU A 76 -8.23 19.96 -13.07
CA LEU A 76 -9.12 20.43 -14.13
C LEU A 76 -8.37 20.88 -15.39
N GLU A 77 -7.16 21.42 -15.25
CA GLU A 77 -6.28 21.82 -16.36
C GLU A 77 -5.91 20.62 -17.25
N ASN A 78 -5.76 19.42 -16.66
CA ASN A 78 -5.49 18.20 -17.40
C ASN A 78 -6.75 17.58 -18.05
N LYS A 79 -7.94 18.15 -17.82
CA LYS A 79 -9.20 17.63 -18.33
C LYS A 79 -9.59 18.35 -19.62
N SER A 80 -9.77 17.61 -20.71
CA SER A 80 -10.17 18.19 -22.00
C SER A 80 -11.61 18.69 -22.00
N PHE A 81 -11.89 19.68 -22.85
CA PHE A 81 -13.24 20.24 -23.01
C PHE A 81 -14.25 19.16 -23.46
N GLU A 82 -13.83 18.22 -24.31
CA GLU A 82 -14.64 17.08 -24.74
C GLU A 82 -15.11 16.20 -23.57
N ALA A 83 -14.23 15.97 -22.58
CA ALA A 83 -14.57 15.19 -21.40
C ALA A 83 -15.57 15.89 -20.47
N VAL A 84 -15.62 17.23 -20.50
CA VAL A 84 -16.56 18.05 -19.73
C VAL A 84 -17.89 18.22 -20.47
N GLY A 85 -17.84 18.36 -21.80
CA GLY A 85 -19.03 18.47 -22.66
C GLY A 85 -19.85 17.19 -22.73
N ASN A 86 -19.22 16.05 -22.49
CA ASN A 86 -19.86 14.75 -22.40
C ASN A 86 -20.78 14.66 -21.17
N ARG A 87 -22.12 14.70 -21.39
CA ARG A 87 -23.13 14.56 -20.33
C ARG A 87 -23.86 13.22 -20.43
N PRO A 88 -23.49 12.20 -19.64
CA PRO A 88 -24.07 10.85 -19.76
C PRO A 88 -25.58 10.81 -19.56
N SER A 89 -26.11 11.67 -18.69
CA SER A 89 -27.56 11.77 -18.43
C SER A 89 -28.38 12.27 -19.63
N PHE A 90 -27.74 12.83 -20.65
CA PHE A 90 -28.39 13.40 -21.84
C PHE A 90 -27.99 12.70 -23.14
N TYR A 91 -27.48 11.46 -23.05
CA TYR A 91 -27.13 10.71 -24.24
C TYR A 91 -28.36 10.40 -25.10
N THR A 92 -28.24 10.73 -26.37
CA THR A 92 -29.19 10.35 -27.41
C THR A 92 -28.50 9.34 -28.33
N PHE A 93 -29.10 8.16 -28.47
CA PHE A 93 -28.53 7.08 -29.30
C PHE A 93 -28.85 7.21 -30.80
N SER A 94 -29.58 8.25 -31.19
CA SER A 94 -29.87 8.62 -32.58
C SER A 94 -28.73 9.43 -33.20
N HIS A 95 -27.57 8.82 -33.39
CA HIS A 95 -26.40 9.45 -34.02
C HIS A 95 -25.87 8.61 -35.18
N ARG A 96 -24.99 9.19 -36.02
CA ARG A 96 -24.44 8.55 -37.23
C ARG A 96 -23.72 7.22 -36.95
N GLY A 97 -23.17 7.06 -35.74
CA GLY A 97 -22.55 5.81 -35.28
C GLY A 97 -23.51 4.61 -35.27
N ARG A 98 -24.83 4.84 -35.21
CA ARG A 98 -25.83 3.78 -35.31
C ARG A 98 -25.83 3.07 -36.67
N VAL A 99 -25.52 3.76 -37.76
CA VAL A 99 -25.48 3.17 -39.12
C VAL A 99 -24.08 2.69 -39.48
N LEU A 100 -23.06 3.37 -38.95
CA LEU A 100 -21.65 3.08 -39.22
C LEU A 100 -21.09 1.92 -38.37
N SER A 101 -21.74 1.58 -37.26
CA SER A 101 -21.33 0.46 -36.40
C SER A 101 -21.83 -0.87 -36.95
N SER A 102 -20.92 -1.81 -37.18
CA SER A 102 -21.25 -3.18 -37.61
C SER A 102 -22.18 -3.90 -36.64
N VAL A 103 -22.12 -3.55 -35.35
CA VAL A 103 -22.97 -4.11 -34.29
C VAL A 103 -24.46 -3.77 -34.49
N TYR A 104 -24.77 -2.59 -35.04
CA TYR A 104 -26.15 -2.19 -35.31
C TYR A 104 -26.61 -2.57 -36.73
N CYS A 105 -25.67 -2.76 -37.67
CA CYS A 105 -25.98 -3.12 -39.05
C CYS A 105 -26.28 -4.62 -39.21
N GLN A 106 -25.78 -5.47 -38.32
CA GLN A 106 -26.01 -6.92 -38.31
C GLN A 106 -27.22 -7.23 -37.43
N GLY A 107 -28.42 -6.95 -37.95
CA GLY A 107 -29.68 -7.12 -37.23
C GLY A 107 -29.96 -8.57 -36.84
N HIS A 108 -29.42 -9.00 -35.70
CA HIS A 108 -29.71 -10.29 -35.08
C HIS A 108 -30.48 -10.07 -33.77
N LEU A 109 -31.78 -9.80 -33.95
CA LEU A 109 -32.86 -10.24 -33.07
C LEU A 109 -33.76 -11.15 -33.91
#